data_AF-A0A1C4UEG4-F1
#
_entry.id   AF-A0A1C4UEG4-F1
#
_cell.length_a   1.000
_cell.length_b   1.000
_cell.length_c   1.000
_cell.angle_alpha   90.00
_cell.angle_beta   90.00
_cell.angle_gamma   90.00
#
_symmetry.space_group_name_H-M   'P 1'
#
loop_
_entity.id
_entity.type
_entity.pdbx_description
1 polymer ?
#
loop_
_entity_poly.entity_id
_entity_poly.type
_entity_poly.pdbx_seq_one_letter_code
_entity_poly.pdbx_strand_id
1 'polypeptide(L)'
;MILLLPRLCRINPRGQPESAGGVADTRRVAEVSPVTCRLASVTMRVPFNRVASRTAVDSARSTLAALTVSVGTAGLAAAAARPGLLALVDQHAAAVRDSLDGDRRPLTVAALAGYAEGVRAAAVEHGWVPPSGPVDWSEPEWPLTRLVAVCALARALDRT
;
A
#
# COMPACT_ATOMS: atom_id res chain seq x y z
N MET A 1 -22.31 -22.22 15.68
CA MET A 1 -21.17 -22.74 14.90
C MET A 1 -20.11 -21.65 14.82
N ILE A 2 -19.07 -21.79 15.62
CA ILE A 2 -17.93 -20.87 15.73
C ILE A 2 -16.84 -21.47 14.85
N LEU A 3 -16.51 -20.82 13.72
CA LEU A 3 -15.37 -21.23 12.90
C LEU A 3 -14.18 -20.31 13.18
N LEU A 4 -13.27 -20.89 13.97
CA LEU A 4 -11.83 -20.71 14.08
C LEU A 4 -11.19 -19.73 13.06
N LEU A 5 -10.76 -18.58 13.57
CA LEU A 5 -9.70 -17.76 12.96
C LEU A 5 -8.33 -18.37 13.31
N PRO A 6 -7.43 -18.62 12.35
CA PRO A 6 -6.02 -18.80 12.67
C PRO A 6 -5.40 -17.41 12.93
N ARG A 7 -4.96 -17.21 14.16
CA ARG A 7 -4.07 -16.11 14.57
C ARG A 7 -2.61 -16.44 14.24
N LEU A 8 -1.81 -15.36 14.14
CA LEU A 8 -0.33 -15.24 14.19
C LEU A 8 0.31 -15.28 12.78
N CYS A 9 0.94 -14.20 12.29
CA CYS A 9 2.15 -13.60 12.85
C CYS A 9 2.02 -12.15 13.34
N ARG A 10 2.41 -11.96 14.60
CA ARG A 10 2.53 -10.71 15.34
C ARG A 10 4.02 -10.37 15.38
N ILE A 11 4.40 -9.20 14.86
CA ILE A 11 5.76 -8.64 14.92
C ILE A 11 6.09 -8.30 16.38
N ASN A 12 7.27 -8.69 16.88
CA ASN A 12 7.84 -8.20 18.14
C ASN A 12 9.07 -7.31 17.85
N PRO A 13 9.05 -6.01 18.19
CA PRO A 13 10.18 -5.11 18.03
C PRO A 13 10.83 -4.82 19.39
N ARG A 14 11.84 -5.59 19.80
CA ARG A 14 12.76 -5.18 20.87
C ARG A 14 14.15 -5.75 20.63
N GLY A 15 15.06 -4.86 20.21
CA GLY A 15 16.49 -5.13 20.05
C GLY A 15 17.27 -3.81 19.91
N GLN A 16 17.50 -3.16 21.04
CA GLN A 16 18.57 -2.18 21.28
C GLN A 16 19.24 -2.59 22.61
N PRO A 17 20.52 -2.29 22.89
CA PRO A 17 21.27 -1.06 22.58
C PRO A 17 22.62 -1.34 21.88
N GLU A 18 23.45 -0.35 21.48
CA GLU A 18 24.52 0.22 22.32
C GLU A 18 24.94 1.64 21.90
N SER A 19 25.43 2.41 22.89
CA SER A 19 25.96 3.77 22.80
C SER A 19 27.48 3.80 22.95
N ALA A 20 28.16 4.66 22.18
CA ALA A 20 29.43 5.34 22.47
C ALA A 20 29.55 6.44 21.40
N GLY A 21 29.81 7.72 21.64
CA GLY A 21 30.78 8.36 22.53
C GLY A 21 31.67 9.23 21.64
N GLY A 22 31.68 10.55 21.80
CA GLY A 22 32.56 11.42 20.98
C GLY A 22 32.28 12.91 21.08
N VAL A 23 33.02 13.57 21.97
CA VAL A 23 33.08 15.02 22.25
C VAL A 23 33.98 15.73 21.23
N ALA A 24 33.60 16.94 20.77
CA ALA A 24 34.48 18.08 20.43
C ALA A 24 33.62 19.23 19.87
N ASP A 25 33.46 20.33 20.61
CA ASP A 25 34.25 21.59 20.52
C ASP A 25 33.53 22.64 19.66
N THR A 26 32.94 23.64 20.34
CA THR A 26 32.29 24.79 19.70
C THR A 26 33.10 26.04 20.03
N ARG A 27 34.03 26.38 19.13
CA ARG A 27 34.77 27.64 19.16
C ARG A 27 34.10 28.66 18.23
N ARG A 28 33.66 29.74 18.86
CA ARG A 28 33.09 30.97 18.31
C ARG A 28 34.12 31.74 17.47
N VAL A 29 33.76 32.15 16.25
CA VAL A 29 34.27 33.35 15.58
C VAL A 29 33.13 34.01 14.79
N ALA A 30 32.93 35.29 15.05
CA ALA A 30 32.05 36.19 14.31
C ALA A 30 32.80 36.78 13.11
N GLU A 31 32.13 36.99 11.98
CA GLU A 31 32.32 38.15 11.09
C GLU A 31 31.28 38.10 9.95
N VAL A 32 30.38 39.09 9.93
CA VAL A 32 30.32 40.23 9.00
C VAL A 32 29.69 39.87 7.66
N SER A 33 28.45 40.35 7.53
CA SER A 33 27.59 40.23 6.36
C SER A 33 27.95 41.31 5.33
N PRO A 34 28.26 40.97 4.07
CA PRO A 34 28.09 41.90 2.97
C PRO A 34 26.66 41.79 2.42
N VAL A 35 26.05 42.95 2.22
CA VAL A 35 24.79 43.13 1.52
C VAL A 35 24.98 42.67 0.07
N THR A 36 24.48 41.48 -0.25
CA THR A 36 24.44 40.98 -1.63
C THR A 36 23.02 41.13 -2.17
N CYS A 37 22.89 41.90 -3.25
CA CYS A 37 21.70 42.06 -4.07
C CYS A 37 20.94 40.75 -4.27
N ARG A 38 19.70 40.69 -3.78
CA ARG A 38 18.72 39.65 -4.14
C ARG A 38 18.30 39.81 -5.60
N LEU A 39 18.95 39.09 -6.50
CA LEU A 39 18.26 38.55 -7.67
C LEU A 39 17.52 37.30 -7.18
N ALA A 40 16.26 37.46 -6.80
CA ALA A 40 15.37 36.32 -6.58
C ALA A 40 15.03 35.71 -7.93
N SER A 41 15.98 35.01 -8.55
CA SER A 41 15.63 33.90 -9.42
C SER A 41 14.83 32.93 -8.56
N VAL A 42 13.52 32.86 -8.82
CA VAL A 42 12.65 31.82 -8.28
C VAL A 42 13.13 30.51 -8.89
N THR A 43 14.22 29.97 -8.34
CA THR A 43 14.59 28.58 -8.55
C THR A 43 13.54 27.79 -7.82
N MET A 44 12.65 27.15 -8.57
CA MET A 44 11.66 26.22 -8.06
C MET A 44 12.40 24.99 -7.50
N ARG A 45 13.05 25.13 -6.33
CA ARG A 45 13.51 24.00 -5.52
C ARG A 45 12.27 23.38 -4.92
N VAL A 46 11.65 22.46 -5.66
CA VAL A 46 10.71 21.53 -5.06
C VAL A 46 11.51 20.71 -4.05
N PRO A 47 11.09 20.66 -2.77
CA PRO A 47 11.81 19.88 -1.78
C PRO A 47 11.72 18.39 -2.16
N PHE A 48 12.86 17.69 -2.11
CA PHE A 48 13.04 16.32 -2.59
C PHE A 48 12.01 15.33 -2.02
N ASN A 49 11.60 15.54 -0.76
CA ASN A 49 10.55 14.73 -0.12
C ASN A 49 9.21 14.81 -0.86
N ARG A 50 8.81 15.96 -1.42
CA ARG A 50 7.56 16.09 -2.21
C ARG A 50 7.64 15.34 -3.53
N VAL A 51 8.80 15.38 -4.20
CA VAL A 51 9.01 14.65 -5.45
C VAL A 51 8.95 13.14 -5.18
N ALA A 52 9.69 12.67 -4.18
CA ALA A 52 9.69 11.26 -3.78
C ALA A 52 8.29 10.77 -3.38
N SER A 53 7.54 11.55 -2.59
CA SER A 53 6.15 11.22 -2.24
C SER A 53 5.24 11.16 -3.46
N ARG A 54 5.38 12.08 -4.41
CA ARG A 54 4.58 12.07 -5.65
C ARG A 54 4.88 10.83 -6.50
N THR A 55 6.15 10.53 -6.72
CA THR A 55 6.57 9.32 -7.45
C THR A 55 6.06 8.04 -6.78
N ALA A 56 6.11 7.97 -5.44
CA ALA A 56 5.58 6.81 -4.70
C ALA A 56 4.06 6.65 -4.88
N VAL A 57 3.30 7.76 -4.86
CA VAL A 57 1.86 7.73 -5.11
C VAL A 57 1.55 7.32 -6.55
N ASP A 58 2.30 7.83 -7.54
CA ASP A 58 2.11 7.49 -8.95
C ASP A 58 2.48 6.02 -9.23
N SER A 59 3.50 5.50 -8.57
CA SER A 59 3.85 4.07 -8.58
C SER A 59 2.71 3.24 -7.99
N ALA A 60 2.17 3.63 -6.83
CA ALA A 60 1.06 2.91 -6.20
C ALA A 60 -0.19 2.88 -7.09
N ARG A 61 -0.53 4.01 -7.74
CA ARG A 61 -1.62 4.07 -8.73
C ARG A 61 -1.36 3.13 -9.90
N SER A 62 -0.13 3.12 -10.41
CA SER A 62 0.27 2.23 -11.51
C SER A 62 0.13 0.75 -11.12
N THR A 63 0.54 0.37 -9.90
CA THR A 63 0.33 -0.98 -9.37
C THR A 63 -1.16 -1.34 -9.31
N LEU A 64 -2.02 -0.45 -8.80
CA LEU A 64 -3.46 -0.72 -8.71
C LEU A 64 -4.16 -0.73 -10.07
N ALA A 65 -3.70 0.09 -11.02
CA ALA A 65 -4.17 0.08 -12.39
C ALA A 65 -3.82 -1.25 -13.08
N ALA A 66 -2.56 -1.71 -12.96
CA ALA A 66 -2.14 -3.00 -13.47
C ALA A 66 -2.95 -4.16 -12.84
N LEU A 67 -3.22 -4.09 -11.54
CA LEU A 67 -4.09 -5.05 -10.87
C LEU A 67 -5.53 -5.03 -11.40
N THR A 68 -6.07 -3.84 -11.63
CA THR A 68 -7.43 -3.68 -12.18
C THR A 68 -7.53 -4.28 -13.58
N VAL A 69 -6.49 -4.13 -14.40
CA VAL A 69 -6.43 -4.75 -15.73
C VAL A 69 -6.31 -6.27 -15.62
N SER A 70 -5.44 -6.79 -14.76
CA SER A 70 -5.15 -8.23 -14.70
C SER A 70 -6.28 -9.05 -14.07
N VAL A 71 -6.93 -8.55 -13.02
CA VAL A 71 -7.95 -9.29 -12.27
C VAL A 71 -9.19 -8.47 -11.94
N GLY A 72 -9.04 -7.18 -11.65
CA GLY A 72 -10.13 -6.38 -11.11
C GLY A 72 -11.32 -6.21 -12.07
N THR A 73 -11.07 -6.02 -13.37
CA THR A 73 -12.12 -5.78 -14.35
C THR A 73 -13.02 -7.01 -14.52
N ALA A 74 -12.43 -8.17 -14.76
CA ALA A 74 -13.17 -9.43 -14.91
C ALA A 74 -13.80 -9.88 -13.58
N GLY A 75 -13.05 -9.80 -12.48
CA GLY A 75 -13.53 -10.23 -11.17
C GLY A 75 -14.70 -9.40 -10.64
N LEU A 76 -14.67 -8.07 -10.79
CA LEU A 76 -15.78 -7.22 -10.37
C LEU A 76 -17.01 -7.39 -11.27
N ALA A 77 -16.83 -7.64 -12.57
CA ALA A 77 -17.94 -7.98 -13.46
C ALA A 77 -18.59 -9.31 -13.08
N ALA A 78 -17.78 -10.34 -12.78
CA ALA A 78 -18.26 -11.63 -12.30
C ALA A 78 -18.99 -11.51 -10.94
N ALA A 79 -18.46 -10.71 -10.01
CA ALA A 79 -19.09 -10.44 -8.73
C ALA A 79 -20.46 -9.76 -8.90
N ALA A 80 -20.57 -8.77 -9.79
CA ALA A 80 -21.84 -8.10 -10.08
C ALA A 80 -22.91 -9.08 -10.64
N ALA A 81 -22.50 -10.12 -11.36
CA ALA A 81 -23.41 -11.14 -11.89
C ALA A 81 -23.76 -12.26 -10.89
N ARG A 82 -23.00 -12.42 -9.80
CA ARG A 82 -23.08 -13.55 -8.88
C ARG A 82 -23.11 -13.06 -7.42
N PRO A 83 -24.30 -12.96 -6.79
CA PRO A 83 -24.43 -12.43 -5.43
C PRO A 83 -23.55 -13.13 -4.39
N GLY A 84 -23.36 -14.44 -4.52
CA GLY A 84 -22.46 -15.20 -3.63
C GLY A 84 -20.99 -14.76 -3.74
N LEU A 85 -20.51 -14.48 -4.95
CA LEU A 85 -19.16 -13.96 -5.16
C LEU A 85 -19.04 -12.51 -4.68
N LEU A 86 -20.07 -11.68 -4.90
CA LEU A 86 -20.10 -10.31 -4.36
C LEU A 86 -19.96 -10.30 -2.85
N ALA A 87 -20.70 -11.16 -2.15
CA ALA A 87 -20.61 -11.29 -0.69
C ALA A 87 -19.20 -11.71 -0.24
N LEU A 88 -18.54 -12.63 -0.95
CA LEU A 88 -17.15 -13.00 -0.67
C LEU A 88 -16.19 -11.82 -0.89
N VAL A 89 -16.34 -11.07 -1.99
CA VAL A 89 -15.53 -9.88 -2.26
C VAL A 89 -15.72 -8.84 -1.16
N ASP A 90 -16.95 -8.60 -0.71
CA ASP A 90 -17.25 -7.65 0.38
C ASP A 90 -16.65 -8.10 1.72
N GLN A 91 -16.71 -9.40 2.03
CA GLN A 91 -16.06 -9.96 3.21
C GLN A 91 -14.54 -9.77 3.16
N HIS A 92 -13.92 -10.07 2.02
CA HIS A 92 -12.49 -9.83 1.83
C HIS A 92 -12.15 -8.35 1.91
N ALA A 93 -13.00 -7.45 1.39
CA ALA A 93 -12.79 -6.01 1.47
C ALA A 93 -12.86 -5.51 2.91
N ALA A 94 -13.77 -6.03 3.73
CA ALA A 94 -13.79 -5.77 5.17
C ALA A 94 -12.49 -6.25 5.83
N ALA A 95 -12.06 -7.48 5.57
CA ALA A 95 -10.83 -8.02 6.13
C ALA A 95 -9.56 -7.25 5.70
N VAL A 96 -9.53 -6.67 4.50
CA VAL A 96 -8.43 -5.79 4.04
C VAL A 96 -8.42 -4.49 4.84
N ARG A 97 -9.59 -3.86 5.04
CA ARG A 97 -9.68 -2.66 5.88
C ARG A 97 -9.18 -2.95 7.30
N ASP A 98 -9.64 -4.03 7.91
CA ASP A 98 -9.22 -4.45 9.26
C ASP A 98 -7.71 -4.68 9.34
N SER A 99 -7.10 -5.23 8.28
CA SER A 99 -5.64 -5.45 8.23
C SER A 99 -4.85 -4.15 8.11
N LEU A 100 -5.45 -3.11 7.52
CA LEU A 100 -4.82 -1.82 7.26
C LEU A 100 -5.17 -0.75 8.31
N ASP A 101 -6.14 -1.01 9.20
CA ASP A 101 -6.65 -0.08 10.22
C ASP A 101 -5.70 0.11 11.43
N GLY A 102 -4.43 -0.29 11.32
CA GLY A 102 -3.49 -0.35 12.45
C GLY A 102 -3.38 0.95 13.27
N ASP A 103 -3.19 2.09 12.60
CA ASP A 103 -3.05 3.41 13.23
C ASP A 103 -4.36 4.24 13.18
N ARG A 104 -5.50 3.65 12.80
CA ARG A 104 -6.73 4.38 12.44
C ARG A 104 -6.52 5.47 11.38
N ARG A 105 -5.50 5.31 10.54
CA ARG A 105 -5.25 6.22 9.42
C ARG A 105 -6.27 5.95 8.32
N PRO A 106 -6.70 6.99 7.59
CA PRO A 106 -7.53 6.79 6.41
C PRO A 106 -6.87 5.82 5.44
N LEU A 107 -7.68 4.95 4.84
CA LEU A 107 -7.23 4.05 3.79
C LEU A 107 -6.66 4.86 2.62
N THR A 108 -5.46 4.52 2.17
CA THR A 108 -4.78 5.23 1.07
C THR A 108 -4.49 4.29 -0.10
N VAL A 109 -4.35 4.89 -1.30
CA VAL A 109 -3.88 4.21 -2.52
C VAL A 109 -2.55 3.48 -2.29
N ALA A 110 -1.61 4.13 -1.59
CA ALA A 110 -0.31 3.54 -1.28
C ALA A 110 -0.43 2.30 -0.37
N ALA A 111 -1.27 2.37 0.66
CA ALA A 111 -1.51 1.23 1.55
C ALA A 111 -2.15 0.05 0.79
N LEU A 112 -3.12 0.30 -0.08
CA LEU A 112 -3.74 -0.74 -0.90
C LEU A 112 -2.77 -1.38 -1.90
N ALA A 113 -1.91 -0.58 -2.54
CA ALA A 113 -0.90 -1.08 -3.48
C ALA A 113 0.10 -2.01 -2.78
N GLY A 114 0.67 -1.57 -1.66
CA GLY A 114 1.59 -2.39 -0.87
C GLY A 114 0.91 -3.65 -0.31
N TYR A 115 -0.36 -3.54 0.10
CA TYR A 115 -1.14 -4.69 0.54
C TYR A 115 -1.31 -5.74 -0.57
N ALA A 116 -1.67 -5.32 -1.79
CA ALA A 116 -1.83 -6.23 -2.91
C ALA A 116 -0.53 -6.92 -3.33
N GLU A 117 0.58 -6.19 -3.31
CA GLU A 117 1.92 -6.75 -3.55
C GLU A 117 2.28 -7.77 -2.47
N GLY A 118 2.04 -7.47 -1.18
CA GLY A 118 2.25 -8.39 -0.08
C GLY A 118 1.40 -9.65 -0.17
N VAL A 119 0.12 -9.55 -0.55
CA VAL A 119 -0.75 -10.71 -0.78
C VAL A 119 -0.20 -11.59 -1.91
N ARG A 120 0.23 -10.99 -3.03
CA ARG A 120 0.82 -11.75 -4.15
C ARG A 120 2.11 -12.45 -3.73
N ALA A 121 3.02 -11.73 -3.08
CA ALA A 121 4.30 -12.28 -2.63
C ALA A 121 4.07 -13.46 -1.68
N ALA A 122 3.26 -13.26 -0.64
CA ALA A 122 2.95 -14.31 0.32
C ALA A 122 2.26 -15.51 -0.35
N ALA A 123 1.32 -15.29 -1.28
CA ALA A 123 0.65 -16.39 -1.97
C ALA A 123 1.64 -17.20 -2.84
N VAL A 124 2.53 -16.54 -3.59
CA VAL A 124 3.57 -17.19 -4.39
C VAL A 124 4.55 -17.98 -3.52
N GLU A 125 4.98 -17.42 -2.39
CA GLU A 125 5.81 -18.12 -1.41
C GLU A 125 5.16 -19.41 -0.88
N HIS A 126 3.82 -19.45 -0.83
CA HIS A 126 3.03 -20.62 -0.42
C HIS A 126 2.55 -21.49 -1.60
N GLY A 127 3.14 -21.31 -2.79
CA GLY A 127 2.90 -22.18 -3.95
C GLY A 127 1.70 -21.79 -4.81
N TRP A 128 1.07 -20.63 -4.58
CA TRP A 128 0.04 -20.13 -5.47
C TRP A 128 0.64 -19.72 -6.81
N VAL A 129 0.05 -20.19 -7.91
CA VAL A 129 0.41 -19.80 -9.27
C VAL A 129 -0.68 -18.89 -9.82
N PRO A 130 -0.38 -17.62 -10.15
CA PRO A 130 -1.37 -16.74 -10.74
C PRO A 130 -1.92 -17.30 -12.06
N PRO A 131 -3.23 -17.19 -12.31
CA PRO A 131 -3.83 -17.68 -13.55
C PRO A 131 -3.27 -16.91 -14.76
N SER A 132 -2.85 -17.66 -15.79
CA SER A 132 -2.30 -17.12 -17.04
C SER A 132 -3.35 -16.95 -18.16
N GLY A 133 -4.60 -17.35 -17.90
CA GLY A 133 -5.71 -17.33 -18.86
C GLY A 133 -7.03 -16.94 -18.20
N PRO A 134 -8.18 -17.21 -18.86
CA PRO A 134 -9.49 -16.93 -18.30
C PRO A 134 -9.64 -17.58 -16.92
N VAL A 135 -10.10 -16.78 -15.96
CA VAL A 135 -10.36 -17.23 -14.60
C VAL A 135 -11.75 -17.84 -14.51
N ASP A 136 -11.87 -19.02 -13.91
CA ASP A 136 -13.16 -19.50 -13.43
C ASP A 136 -13.53 -18.80 -12.12
N TRP A 137 -14.59 -18.02 -12.16
CA TRP A 137 -15.14 -17.27 -11.03
C TRP A 137 -16.20 -18.06 -10.26
N SER A 138 -16.39 -19.35 -10.57
CA SER A 138 -17.33 -20.19 -9.86
C SER A 138 -16.90 -20.44 -8.41
N GLU A 139 -15.62 -20.74 -8.22
CA GLU A 139 -14.96 -21.02 -6.95
C GLU A 139 -13.53 -20.43 -6.94
N PRO A 140 -13.40 -19.09 -6.96
CA PRO A 140 -12.08 -18.45 -7.06
C PRO A 140 -11.26 -18.68 -5.80
N GLU A 141 -9.97 -18.98 -5.99
CA GLU A 141 -9.02 -19.11 -4.89
C GLU A 141 -8.93 -17.81 -4.06
N TRP A 142 -8.62 -17.96 -2.78
CA TRP A 142 -8.60 -16.85 -1.83
C TRP A 142 -7.68 -15.67 -2.24
N PRO A 143 -6.48 -15.85 -2.84
CA PRO A 143 -5.64 -14.72 -3.23
C PRO A 143 -6.33 -13.90 -4.30
N LEU A 144 -6.99 -14.57 -5.24
CA LEU A 144 -7.68 -13.92 -6.36
C LEU A 144 -8.87 -13.10 -5.86
N THR A 145 -9.71 -13.68 -5.01
CA THR A 145 -10.84 -12.97 -4.38
C THR A 145 -10.35 -11.78 -3.55
N ARG A 146 -9.24 -11.92 -2.82
CA ARG A 146 -8.66 -10.83 -2.03
C ARG A 146 -8.08 -9.71 -2.89
N LEU A 147 -7.50 -10.02 -4.04
CA LEU A 147 -7.03 -9.03 -5.00
C LEU A 147 -8.18 -8.28 -5.69
N VAL A 148 -9.29 -8.97 -6.02
CA VAL A 148 -10.52 -8.32 -6.50
C VAL A 148 -11.10 -7.37 -5.44
N ALA A 149 -11.08 -7.77 -4.17
CA ALA A 149 -11.49 -6.90 -3.07
C ALA A 149 -10.62 -5.64 -2.95
N VAL A 150 -9.31 -5.73 -3.18
CA VAL A 150 -8.45 -4.54 -3.26
C VAL A 150 -8.87 -3.61 -4.42
N CYS A 151 -9.20 -4.15 -5.59
CA CYS A 151 -9.73 -3.35 -6.70
C CYS A 151 -11.07 -2.67 -6.37
N ALA A 152 -11.95 -3.35 -5.63
CA ALA A 152 -13.21 -2.76 -5.15
C ALA A 152 -12.96 -1.56 -4.22
N LEU A 153 -11.99 -1.70 -3.30
CA LEU A 153 -11.58 -0.63 -2.39
C LEU A 153 -10.93 0.54 -3.12
N ALA A 154 -10.04 0.27 -4.07
CA ALA A 154 -9.41 1.31 -4.88
C ALA A 154 -10.46 2.15 -5.64
N ARG A 155 -11.42 1.49 -6.29
CA ARG A 155 -12.56 2.16 -6.96
C ARG A 155 -13.43 2.97 -6.00
N ALA A 156 -13.52 2.57 -4.73
CA ALA A 156 -14.26 3.33 -3.73
C ALA A 156 -13.52 4.60 -3.33
N LEU A 157 -12.18 4.57 -3.22
CA LEU A 157 -11.35 5.75 -2.96
C LEU A 157 -11.39 6.75 -4.12
N ASP A 158 -11.50 6.30 -5.37
CA ASP A 158 -11.61 7.19 -6.52
C ASP A 158 -12.96 7.94 -6.58
N ARG A 159 -13.96 7.49 -5.82
CA ARG A 159 -15.30 8.11 -5.75
C ARG A 159 -15.48 9.10 -4.60
N THR A 160 -14.53 9.15 -3.66
CA THR A 160 -14.55 10.04 -2.50
C THR A 160 -13.71 11.28 -2.75
#